data_AF-A0A2W5S8B9-F1
#
_entry.id   AF-A0A2W5S8B9-F1
#
_cell.length_a   1.000
_cell.length_b   1.000
_cell.length_c   1.000
_cell.angle_alpha   90.00
_cell.angle_beta   90.00
_cell.angle_gamma   90.00
#
_symmetry.space_group_name_H-M   'P 1'
#
loop_
_entity.id
_entity.type
_entity.pdbx_description
1 polymer ?
#
loop_
_entity_poly.entity_id
_entity_poly.type
_entity_poly.pdbx_seq_one_letter_code
_entity_poly.pdbx_strand_id
1 'polypeptide(L)'
;MRPWLIAAFLAAILASGAIGYRQGKVVTEAAYLRDLDAARQRAFDAANLASKKEAERLALEAQRDELARELDAAAYADPDGSRPALSAGSVRRIGRR
;
A
#
# COMPACT_ATOMS: atom_id res chain seq x y z
N MET A 1 -10.27 67.48 22.32
CA MET A 1 -10.52 66.02 22.12
C MET A 1 -10.70 65.37 23.47
N ARG A 2 -11.69 64.49 23.63
CA ARG A 2 -11.93 63.79 24.90
C ARG A 2 -10.94 62.61 25.02
N PRO A 3 -10.04 62.59 26.02
CA PRO A 3 -8.96 61.60 26.13
C PRO A 3 -9.49 60.16 26.23
N TRP A 4 -10.68 59.98 26.80
CA TRP A 4 -11.30 58.66 26.93
C TRP A 4 -11.69 58.02 25.58
N LEU A 5 -12.01 58.82 24.56
CA LEU A 5 -12.28 58.30 23.20
C LEU A 5 -11.02 57.76 22.54
N ILE A 6 -9.87 58.41 22.78
CA ILE A 6 -8.57 57.95 22.29
C ILE A 6 -8.20 56.63 22.96
N ALA A 7 -8.39 56.52 24.28
CA ALA A 7 -8.15 55.29 25.03
C ALA A 7 -9.05 54.14 24.55
N ALA A 8 -10.35 54.40 24.32
CA ALA A 8 -11.28 53.39 23.80
C ALA A 8 -10.89 52.91 22.40
N PHE A 9 -10.44 53.82 21.53
CA PHE A 9 -9.98 53.47 20.18
C PHE A 9 -8.71 52.60 20.21
N LEU A 10 -7.74 52.95 21.05
CA LEU A 10 -6.53 52.15 21.24
C LEU A 10 -6.84 50.76 21.81
N ALA A 11 -7.77 50.67 22.76
CA ALA A 11 -8.22 49.39 23.31
C ALA A 11 -8.89 48.50 22.25
N ALA A 12 -9.69 49.08 21.35
CA ALA A 12 -10.35 48.35 20.27
C ALA A 12 -9.33 47.77 19.26
N ILE A 13 -8.27 48.51 18.93
CA ILE A 13 -7.19 48.04 18.04
C ILE A 13 -6.41 46.89 18.69
N LEU A 14 -6.08 47.01 19.98
CA LEU A 14 -5.37 45.96 20.70
C LEU A 14 -6.23 44.68 20.81
N ALA A 15 -7.52 44.84 21.09
CA ALA A 15 -8.45 43.71 21.17
C ALA A 15 -8.61 43.00 19.81
N SER A 16 -8.75 43.75 18.70
CA SER A 16 -8.89 43.15 17.37
C SER A 16 -7.62 42.41 16.94
N GLY A 17 -6.43 42.95 17.23
CA GLY A 17 -5.15 42.28 17.00
C GLY A 17 -5.00 41.00 17.80
N ALA A 18 -5.37 41.00 19.09
CA ALA A 18 -5.31 39.81 19.93
C ALA A 18 -6.29 38.71 19.49
N ILE A 19 -7.51 39.08 19.08
CA ILE A 19 -8.50 38.15 18.53
C ILE A 19 -8.00 37.55 17.21
N GLY A 20 -7.52 38.40 16.29
CA GLY A 20 -6.97 37.98 15.01
C GLY A 20 -5.78 37.03 15.15
N TYR A 21 -4.87 37.30 16.08
CA TYR A 21 -3.71 36.44 16.36
C TYR A 21 -4.12 35.04 16.84
N ARG A 22 -5.09 34.97 17.78
CA ARG A 22 -5.58 33.69 18.28
C ARG A 22 -6.33 32.89 17.21
N GLN A 23 -7.19 33.56 16.44
CA GLN A 23 -7.94 32.90 15.36
C GLN A 23 -7.01 32.43 14.24
N GLY A 24 -6.02 33.24 13.86
CA GLY A 24 -5.03 32.87 12.85
C GLY A 24 -4.30 31.58 13.21
N LYS A 25 -3.84 31.45 14.47
CA LYS A 25 -3.19 30.23 14.96
C LYS A 25 -4.10 29.00 14.85
N VAL A 26 -5.36 29.12 15.28
CA VAL A 26 -6.31 28.00 15.25
C VAL A 26 -6.63 27.59 13.81
N VAL A 27 -6.79 28.55 12.90
CA VAL A 27 -7.09 28.27 11.49
C VAL A 27 -5.93 27.60 10.78
N THR A 28 -4.70 28.06 10.99
CA THR A 28 -3.51 27.44 10.38
C THR A 28 -3.26 26.05 10.93
N GLU A 29 -3.40 25.86 12.24
CA GLU A 29 -3.29 24.56 12.89
C GLU A 29 -4.37 23.59 12.39
N ALA A 30 -5.62 24.03 12.26
CA ALA A 30 -6.70 23.20 11.72
C ALA A 30 -6.54 22.88 10.23
N ALA A 31 -5.92 23.75 9.44
CA ALA A 31 -5.58 23.46 8.04
C ALA A 31 -4.47 22.41 7.97
N TYR A 32 -3.42 22.59 8.77
CA TYR A 32 -2.30 21.65 8.84
C TYR A 32 -2.74 20.25 9.29
N LEU A 33 -3.57 20.14 10.31
CA LEU A 33 -4.10 18.86 10.77
C LEU A 33 -4.92 18.15 9.69
N ARG A 34 -5.74 18.89 8.93
CA ARG A 34 -6.49 18.34 7.80
C ARG A 34 -5.57 17.80 6.70
N ASP A 35 -4.53 18.54 6.34
CA ASP A 35 -3.57 18.11 5.33
C ASP A 35 -2.79 16.87 5.79
N LEU A 36 -2.42 16.84 7.07
CA LEU A 36 -1.70 15.74 7.68
C LEU A 36 -2.56 14.47 7.74
N ASP A 37 -3.84 14.57 8.09
CA ASP A 37 -4.75 13.44 8.09
C ASP A 37 -5.02 12.93 6.67
N ALA A 38 -5.17 13.82 5.69
CA ALA A 38 -5.28 13.43 4.28
C ALA A 38 -4.01 12.71 3.79
N ALA A 39 -2.82 13.19 4.17
CA ALA A 39 -1.55 12.53 3.85
C ALA A 39 -1.44 11.15 4.50
N ARG A 40 -1.84 11.02 5.77
CA ARG A 40 -1.89 9.73 6.48
C ARG A 40 -2.82 8.74 5.79
N GLN A 41 -4.03 9.15 5.44
CA GLN A 41 -5.00 8.29 4.74
C GLN A 41 -4.42 7.76 3.43
N ARG A 42 -3.85 8.64 2.60
CA ARG A 42 -3.19 8.23 1.35
C ARG A 42 -2.04 7.25 1.58
N ALA A 43 -1.24 7.45 2.62
CA ALA A 43 -0.16 6.54 2.98
C ALA A 43 -0.69 5.17 3.41
N PHE A 44 -1.76 5.12 4.21
CA PHE A 44 -2.41 3.87 4.61
C PHE A 44 -3.02 3.14 3.42
N ASP A 45 -3.70 3.84 2.52
CA ASP A 45 -4.29 3.24 1.33
C ASP A 45 -3.23 2.64 0.40
N ALA A 46 -2.13 3.37 0.20
CA ALA A 46 -0.99 2.89 -0.58
C ALA A 46 -0.34 1.65 0.07
N ALA A 47 -0.15 1.67 1.40
CA ALA A 47 0.39 0.54 2.15
C ALA A 47 -0.53 -0.68 2.04
N ASN A 48 -1.84 -0.51 2.21
CA ASN A 48 -2.82 -1.59 2.08
C ASN A 48 -2.81 -2.22 0.69
N LEU A 49 -2.71 -1.41 -0.35
CA LEU A 49 -2.65 -1.90 -1.73
C LEU A 49 -1.35 -2.68 -1.99
N ALA A 50 -0.21 -2.18 -1.50
CA ALA A 50 1.07 -2.87 -1.58
C ALA A 50 1.04 -4.21 -0.82
N SER A 51 0.51 -4.22 0.41
CA SER A 51 0.39 -5.44 1.22
C SER A 51 -0.51 -6.49 0.57
N LYS A 52 -1.62 -6.09 -0.07
CA LYS A 52 -2.48 -7.02 -0.82
C LYS A 52 -1.77 -7.66 -1.99
N LYS A 53 -1.08 -6.86 -2.81
CA LYS A 53 -0.29 -7.38 -3.95
C LYS A 53 0.80 -8.33 -3.52
N GLU A 54 1.48 -8.02 -2.41
CA GLU A 54 2.51 -8.89 -1.88
C GLU A 54 1.94 -10.19 -1.32
N ALA A 55 0.79 -10.13 -0.64
CA ALA A 55 0.09 -11.33 -0.19
C ALA A 55 -0.34 -12.23 -1.36
N GLU A 56 -0.83 -11.65 -2.46
CA GLU A 56 -1.16 -12.37 -3.69
C GLU A 56 0.08 -13.03 -4.32
N ARG A 57 1.21 -12.31 -4.39
CA ARG A 57 2.49 -12.86 -4.88
C ARG A 57 2.92 -14.06 -4.06
N LEU A 58 2.91 -13.94 -2.73
CA LEU A 58 3.29 -15.02 -1.82
C LEU A 58 2.34 -16.22 -1.93
N ALA A 59 1.05 -15.99 -2.11
CA ALA A 59 0.08 -17.07 -2.31
C ALA A 59 0.32 -17.84 -3.63
N LEU A 60 0.65 -17.14 -4.71
CA LEU A 60 1.01 -17.76 -5.99
C LEU A 60 2.32 -18.55 -5.90
N GLU A 61 3.32 -18.02 -5.20
CA GLU A 61 4.57 -18.73 -4.94
C GLU A 61 4.34 -20.01 -4.14
N ALA A 62 3.51 -19.95 -3.09
CA ALA A 62 3.16 -21.12 -2.30
C ALA A 62 2.45 -22.21 -3.14
N GLN A 63 1.49 -21.82 -4.00
CA GLN A 63 0.80 -22.76 -4.89
C GLN A 63 1.76 -23.40 -5.90
N ARG A 64 2.67 -22.61 -6.48
CA ARG A 64 3.69 -23.12 -7.40
C ARG A 64 4.61 -24.13 -6.70
N ASP A 65 5.04 -23.82 -5.50
CA ASP A 65 5.96 -24.66 -4.73
C ASP A 65 5.27 -25.92 -4.20
N GLU A 66 3.97 -25.88 -3.93
CA GLU A 66 3.15 -27.05 -3.65
C GLU A 66 3.02 -27.95 -4.89
N LEU A 67 2.66 -27.38 -6.04
CA LEU A 67 2.58 -28.13 -7.30
C LEU A 67 3.93 -28.76 -7.68
N ALA A 68 5.04 -28.04 -7.49
CA ALA A 68 6.37 -28.58 -7.73
C ALA A 68 6.66 -29.80 -6.84
N ARG A 69 6.32 -29.73 -5.55
CA ARG A 69 6.46 -30.85 -4.62
C ARG A 69 5.58 -32.03 -5.00
N GLU A 70 4.35 -31.79 -5.45
CA GLU A 70 3.45 -32.85 -5.92
C GLU A 70 4.00 -33.54 -7.17
N LEU A 71 4.54 -32.77 -8.13
CA LEU A 71 5.16 -33.31 -9.33
C LEU A 71 6.42 -34.13 -9.01
N ASP A 72 7.26 -33.64 -8.10
CA ASP A 72 8.45 -34.38 -7.65
C ASP A 72 8.05 -35.68 -6.95
N ALA A 73 7.03 -35.64 -6.08
CA ALA A 73 6.51 -36.83 -5.42
C ALA A 73 5.91 -37.83 -6.41
N ALA A 74 5.17 -37.36 -7.42
CA ALA A 74 4.60 -38.20 -8.47
C ALA A 74 5.70 -38.84 -9.34
N ALA A 75 6.74 -38.08 -9.69
CA ALA A 75 7.89 -38.60 -10.42
C ALA A 75 8.67 -39.64 -9.61
N TYR A 76 8.81 -39.43 -8.29
CA TYR A 76 9.48 -40.39 -7.41
C TYR A 76 8.66 -41.66 -7.18
N ALA A 77 7.33 -41.53 -7.16
CA ALA A 77 6.41 -42.65 -7.00
C ALA A 77 6.14 -43.40 -8.31
N ASP A 78 6.67 -42.94 -9.46
CA ASP A 78 6.50 -43.60 -10.75
C ASP A 78 7.27 -44.93 -10.79
N PRO A 79 6.58 -46.09 -10.74
CA PRO A 79 7.24 -47.40 -10.77
C PRO A 79 7.93 -47.69 -12.10
N ASP A 80 7.59 -46.94 -13.16
CA ASP A 80 8.18 -47.06 -14.49
C ASP A 80 9.22 -45.97 -14.79
N GLY A 81 9.49 -45.04 -13.85
CA GLY A 81 10.44 -43.93 -14.04
C GLY A 81 11.89 -44.36 -14.28
N SER A 82 12.25 -45.58 -13.88
CA SER A 82 13.55 -46.22 -14.15
C SER A 82 13.59 -47.05 -15.44
N ARG A 83 12.46 -47.21 -16.15
CA ARG A 83 12.47 -47.91 -17.44
C ARG A 83 13.06 -46.99 -18.51
N PRO A 84 13.94 -47.48 -19.39
CA PRO A 84 14.42 -46.69 -20.51
C PRO A 84 13.26 -46.39 -21.46
N ALA A 85 12.58 -45.27 -21.23
CA ALA A 85 11.51 -44.81 -22.10
C ALA A 85 12.11 -44.37 -23.45
N LEU A 86 11.45 -44.74 -24.55
CA LEU A 86 11.80 -44.24 -25.87
C LEU A 86 11.67 -42.72 -25.86
N SER A 87 12.72 -42.01 -26.28
CA SER A 87 12.67 -40.55 -26.37
C SER A 87 11.52 -40.09 -27.27
N ALA A 88 10.98 -38.90 -27.02
CA ALA A 88 9.88 -38.33 -27.81
C ALA A 88 10.17 -38.33 -29.34
N GLY A 89 11.45 -38.25 -29.72
CA GLY A 89 11.90 -38.38 -31.11
C GLY A 89 11.73 -39.78 -31.70
N SER A 90 11.96 -40.84 -30.91
CA SER A 90 11.78 -42.23 -31.33
C SER A 90 10.30 -42.58 -31.57
N VAL A 91 9.41 -42.08 -30.71
CA VAL A 91 7.95 -42.29 -30.87
C VAL A 91 7.42 -41.60 -32.14
N ARG A 92 7.87 -40.36 -32.42
CA ARG A 92 7.51 -39.63 -33.67
C ARG A 92 7.91 -40.36 -34.95
N ARG A 93 9.01 -41.13 -34.91
CA ARG A 93 9.53 -41.84 -36.08
C ARG A 93 8.73 -43.11 -36.40
N ILE A 94 8.13 -43.73 -35.39
CA ILE A 94 7.29 -44.93 -35.54
C ILE A 94 5.93 -44.55 -36.12
N GLY A 95 5.28 -43.49 -35.64
CA GLY A 95 3.96 -43.04 -36.12
C GLY A 95 3.94 -42.37 -37.50
N ARG A 96 5.08 -42.27 -38.20
CA ARG A 96 5.19 -41.79 -39.60
C ARG A 96 5.34 -42.93 -40.62
N ARG A 97 5.30 -44.19 -40.19
CA ARG A 97 5.14 -45.35 -41.06
C ARG A 97 3.68 -45.78 -41.07
#